data_AF-A0A0D1ZRG6-F1
#
_entry.id   AF-A0A0D1ZRG6-F1
#
_cell.length_a   1.000
_cell.length_b   1.000
_cell.length_c   1.000
_cell.angle_alpha   90.00
_cell.angle_beta   90.00
_cell.angle_gamma   90.00
#
_symmetry.space_group_name_H-M   'P 1'
#
loop_
_entity.id
_entity.type
_entity.pdbx_description
1 polymer ?
#
loop_
_entity_poly.entity_id
_entity_poly.type
_entity_poly.pdbx_seq_one_letter_code
_entity_poly.pdbx_strand_id
1 'polypeptide(L)'
;MPWNPPEMREKIPSNSLKACCESALNRTISPDLNSNSSITVVRTVDSATDPSDFTMLSFLRPSLPPRTERAGQNPVFYENGRSSLEFRDAGADYSLRNMHPPMVKGEPLSIMVPPHHYHIKQSEHFRIVSGTVNIYRGLDPQPWKILSDRDGFEEAAMIPKKIYHRIENASSTEPLVLDVHLAPEEYEVEQRFFRNFFGYLDDCKSGNVAPSLFQLLVFLHSADTPLALPFSESWPGVFASRIFLIGMAFWGRWILGYKQTYPEYYLEKKDL
;
A
#
# COMPACT_ATOMS: atom_id res chain seq x y z
N MET A 1 48.22 19.40 6.43
CA MET A 1 47.43 19.50 5.19
C MET A 1 45.96 19.46 5.57
N PRO A 2 45.13 20.44 5.18
CA PRO A 2 43.70 20.39 5.45
C PRO A 2 43.02 19.46 4.43
N TRP A 3 42.15 18.59 4.93
CA TRP A 3 41.36 17.66 4.15
C TRP A 3 40.11 18.39 3.61
N ASN A 4 40.04 18.59 2.29
CA ASN A 4 38.85 19.10 1.61
C ASN A 4 37.95 17.92 1.22
N PRO A 5 36.67 17.87 1.64
CA PRO A 5 35.73 16.91 1.10
C PRO A 5 35.29 17.31 -0.32
N PRO A 6 35.00 16.35 -1.21
CA PRO A 6 34.59 16.65 -2.58
C PRO A 6 33.17 17.22 -2.62
N GLU A 7 33.01 18.36 -3.30
CA GLU A 7 31.71 18.84 -3.79
C GLU A 7 31.15 17.83 -4.80
N MET A 8 30.18 17.02 -4.36
CA MET A 8 29.20 16.41 -5.27
C MET A 8 27.88 17.17 -5.12
N ARG A 9 27.76 18.27 -5.87
CA ARG A 9 26.46 18.83 -6.25
C ARG A 9 25.97 18.09 -7.50
N GLU A 10 25.40 16.91 -7.30
CA GLU A 10 24.40 16.42 -8.25
C GLU A 10 23.01 16.73 -7.68
N LYS A 11 22.30 17.61 -8.38
CA LYS A 11 20.89 17.93 -8.11
C LYS A 11 20.06 16.67 -8.39
N ILE A 12 19.69 15.95 -7.34
CA ILE A 12 18.64 14.94 -7.39
C ILE A 12 17.32 15.68 -7.64
N PRO A 13 16.59 15.41 -8.74
CA PRO A 13 15.34 16.10 -9.00
C PRO A 13 14.27 15.68 -8.00
N SER A 14 13.62 16.69 -7.40
CA SER A 14 12.45 16.57 -6.53
C SER A 14 11.26 15.97 -7.30
N ASN A 15 11.07 14.65 -7.22
CA ASN A 15 10.01 13.93 -7.96
C ASN A 15 9.27 12.88 -7.10
N SER A 16 9.00 13.16 -5.81
CA SER A 16 8.25 12.22 -4.95
C SER A 16 6.75 12.12 -5.28
N LEU A 17 6.20 13.14 -5.96
CA LEU A 17 4.83 13.15 -6.48
C LEU A 17 4.63 12.25 -7.70
N LYS A 18 5.65 12.22 -8.56
CA LYS A 18 5.66 11.36 -9.73
C LYS A 18 5.78 9.90 -9.32
N ALA A 19 6.63 9.52 -8.37
CA ALA A 19 6.77 8.11 -8.03
C ALA A 19 5.49 7.45 -7.46
N CYS A 20 4.69 8.15 -6.65
CA CYS A 20 3.51 7.54 -6.00
C CYS A 20 2.25 7.55 -6.88
N CYS A 21 2.03 8.60 -7.68
CA CYS A 21 0.95 8.64 -8.68
C CYS A 21 1.36 8.03 -10.03
N GLU A 22 2.59 8.21 -10.53
CA GLU A 22 3.05 7.66 -11.83
C GLU A 22 3.46 6.18 -11.77
N SER A 23 3.84 5.62 -10.62
CA SER A 23 4.03 4.17 -10.51
C SER A 23 2.72 3.41 -10.71
N ALA A 24 1.57 4.07 -10.50
CA ALA A 24 0.24 3.53 -10.79
C ALA A 24 -0.36 4.05 -12.11
N LEU A 25 0.12 5.16 -12.68
CA LEU A 25 -0.55 5.84 -13.80
C LEU A 25 0.30 6.14 -15.06
N ASN A 26 1.62 5.93 -15.11
CA ASN A 26 2.43 6.51 -16.19
C ASN A 26 3.52 5.62 -16.83
N ARG A 27 3.22 4.37 -17.18
CA ARG A 27 4.01 3.62 -18.18
C ARG A 27 3.17 2.79 -19.15
N THR A 28 2.59 3.45 -20.15
CA THR A 28 2.19 2.82 -21.40
C THR A 28 2.37 3.81 -22.54
N ILE A 29 3.48 3.74 -23.29
CA ILE A 29 3.51 3.82 -24.77
C ILE A 29 4.80 3.13 -25.25
N SER A 30 4.68 1.88 -25.71
CA SER A 30 5.37 1.42 -26.91
C SER A 30 4.48 0.37 -27.56
N PRO A 31 4.04 0.55 -28.83
CA PRO A 31 3.15 -0.40 -29.48
C PRO A 31 3.99 -1.45 -30.21
N ASP A 32 3.91 -2.70 -29.77
CA ASP A 32 4.16 -3.83 -30.66
C ASP A 32 2.87 -4.65 -30.79
N LEU A 33 2.21 -4.40 -31.92
CA LEU A 33 1.12 -5.18 -32.47
C LEU A 33 1.68 -6.50 -32.98
N ASN A 34 1.23 -7.63 -32.42
CA ASN A 34 0.80 -8.83 -33.16
C ASN A 34 0.59 -10.02 -32.21
N SER A 35 -0.65 -10.49 -32.09
CA SER A 35 -0.99 -11.88 -32.42
C SER A 35 -2.48 -12.15 -32.19
N ASN A 36 -3.09 -12.74 -33.21
CA ASN A 36 -4.45 -13.26 -33.20
C ASN A 36 -4.54 -14.46 -32.26
N SER A 37 -5.47 -14.41 -31.30
CA SER A 37 -6.02 -15.63 -30.68
C SER A 37 -7.51 -15.44 -30.43
N SER A 38 -8.34 -16.18 -31.15
CA SER A 38 -9.79 -16.24 -30.94
C SER A 38 -10.07 -17.10 -29.71
N ILE A 39 -10.61 -16.50 -28.65
CA ILE A 39 -11.09 -17.21 -27.45
C ILE A 39 -12.62 -17.18 -27.44
N THR A 40 -13.22 -18.36 -27.52
CA THR A 40 -14.66 -18.60 -27.36
C THR A 40 -15.07 -18.37 -25.91
N VAL A 41 -15.85 -17.33 -25.65
CA VAL A 41 -16.43 -17.05 -24.33
C VAL A 41 -17.69 -17.91 -24.15
N VAL A 42 -17.60 -18.92 -23.28
CA VAL A 42 -18.78 -19.62 -22.75
C VAL A 42 -19.37 -18.74 -21.66
N ARG A 43 -20.56 -18.17 -21.92
CA ARG A 43 -21.37 -17.49 -20.89
C ARG A 43 -22.02 -18.55 -20.02
N THR A 44 -21.55 -18.70 -18.79
CA THR A 44 -22.36 -19.24 -17.69
C THR A 44 -23.11 -18.08 -17.06
N VAL A 45 -24.43 -18.10 -17.22
CA VAL A 45 -25.35 -17.20 -16.54
C VAL A 45 -25.70 -17.87 -15.23
N ASP A 46 -25.14 -17.40 -14.12
CA ASP A 46 -25.62 -17.78 -12.79
C ASP A 46 -26.13 -16.57 -12.03
N SER A 47 -27.32 -16.80 -11.48
CA SER A 47 -28.25 -15.89 -10.84
C SER A 47 -27.92 -15.63 -9.38
N ALA A 48 -28.03 -14.36 -8.95
CA ALA A 48 -28.78 -13.89 -7.78
C ALA A 48 -28.30 -12.45 -7.47
N THR A 49 -29.05 -11.44 -7.90
CA THR A 49 -28.81 -10.05 -7.52
C THR A 49 -29.32 -9.81 -6.10
N ASP A 50 -28.39 -9.48 -5.21
CA ASP A 50 -28.67 -8.90 -3.90
C ASP A 50 -29.45 -7.57 -4.10
N PRO A 51 -30.58 -7.34 -3.38
CA PRO A 51 -31.39 -6.13 -3.51
C PRO A 51 -30.69 -4.82 -3.07
N SER A 52 -29.44 -4.87 -2.61
CA SER A 52 -28.62 -3.68 -2.30
C SER A 52 -27.75 -3.17 -3.45
N ASP A 53 -27.74 -3.83 -4.62
CA ASP A 53 -26.74 -3.61 -5.67
C ASP A 53 -27.15 -2.55 -6.73
N PHE A 54 -27.59 -1.36 -6.29
CA PHE A 54 -27.77 -0.20 -7.17
C PHE A 54 -26.43 0.49 -7.49
N THR A 55 -25.52 -0.22 -8.14
CA THR A 55 -24.30 0.41 -8.66
C THR A 55 -24.60 1.05 -10.01
N MET A 56 -24.76 2.37 -10.04
CA MET A 56 -25.30 3.06 -11.22
C MET A 56 -24.40 3.03 -12.45
N LEU A 57 -23.06 2.96 -12.33
CA LEU A 57 -22.13 3.13 -13.44
C LEU A 57 -20.90 2.18 -13.40
N SER A 58 -21.07 0.95 -12.92
CA SER A 58 -19.97 -0.04 -12.82
C SER A 58 -19.30 -0.37 -14.15
N PHE A 59 -19.99 -0.19 -15.28
CA PHE A 59 -19.45 -0.38 -16.63
C PHE A 59 -18.39 0.67 -17.03
N LEU A 60 -18.32 1.81 -16.33
CA LEU A 60 -17.25 2.81 -16.53
C LEU A 60 -15.93 2.42 -15.85
N ARG A 61 -15.97 1.37 -15.02
CA ARG A 61 -14.81 0.89 -14.28
C ARG A 61 -13.92 0.02 -15.19
N PRO A 62 -12.57 0.14 -15.10
CA PRO A 62 -11.67 -0.84 -15.68
C PRO A 62 -11.95 -2.27 -15.20
N SER A 63 -11.57 -3.27 -16.00
CA SER A 63 -11.62 -4.66 -15.58
C SER A 63 -10.76 -4.86 -14.32
N LEU A 64 -11.32 -5.56 -13.33
CA LEU A 64 -10.55 -5.97 -12.14
C LEU A 64 -9.55 -7.06 -12.54
N PRO A 65 -8.37 -7.12 -11.88
CA PRO A 65 -7.47 -8.25 -12.07
C PRO A 65 -8.15 -9.55 -11.60
N PRO A 66 -7.75 -10.71 -12.15
CA PRO A 66 -8.06 -12.00 -11.52
C PRO A 66 -7.61 -11.97 -10.06
N ARG A 67 -8.49 -12.36 -9.14
CA ARG A 67 -8.19 -12.33 -7.71
C ARG A 67 -7.69 -13.69 -7.25
N THR A 68 -6.61 -13.69 -6.50
CA THR A 68 -6.01 -14.91 -5.96
C THR A 68 -6.59 -15.23 -4.58
N GLU A 69 -7.04 -16.47 -4.41
CA GLU A 69 -7.52 -16.99 -3.12
C GLU A 69 -6.39 -17.08 -2.10
N ARG A 70 -6.40 -16.17 -1.11
CA ARG A 70 -5.39 -16.04 -0.06
C ARG A 70 -5.97 -15.79 1.34
N ALA A 71 -7.29 -15.73 1.49
CA ALA A 71 -7.94 -15.38 2.75
C ALA A 71 -7.56 -16.27 3.95
N GLY A 72 -7.27 -17.55 3.71
CA GLY A 72 -6.82 -18.50 4.74
C GLY A 72 -5.31 -18.51 5.03
N GLN A 73 -4.51 -17.68 4.34
CA GLN A 73 -3.05 -17.69 4.49
C GLN A 73 -2.59 -16.81 5.68
N ASN A 74 -1.62 -17.30 6.43
CA ASN A 74 -0.84 -16.53 7.40
C ASN A 74 0.51 -17.25 7.65
N PRO A 75 1.67 -16.68 7.27
CA PRO A 75 1.82 -15.42 6.55
C PRO A 75 1.19 -15.46 5.15
N VAL A 76 0.80 -14.28 4.66
CA VAL A 76 0.40 -14.08 3.26
C VAL A 76 1.64 -13.71 2.47
N PHE A 77 1.93 -14.43 1.38
CA PHE A 77 3.06 -14.16 0.49
C PHE A 77 2.61 -13.38 -0.74
N TYR A 78 3.38 -12.38 -1.11
CA TYR A 78 3.18 -11.52 -2.28
C TYR A 78 4.42 -11.52 -3.17
N GLU A 79 4.28 -11.00 -4.39
CA GLU A 79 5.38 -10.78 -5.32
C GLU A 79 6.21 -12.04 -5.58
N ASN A 80 5.53 -13.18 -5.74
CA ASN A 80 6.13 -14.51 -5.87
C ASN A 80 7.04 -14.90 -4.70
N GLY A 81 6.67 -14.50 -3.47
CA GLY A 81 7.41 -14.80 -2.25
C GLY A 81 8.53 -13.82 -1.92
N ARG A 82 8.67 -12.72 -2.68
CA ARG A 82 9.66 -11.66 -2.38
C ARG A 82 9.25 -10.78 -1.20
N SER A 83 7.96 -10.75 -0.87
CA SER A 83 7.41 -10.02 0.26
C SER A 83 6.36 -10.86 0.98
N SER A 84 6.12 -10.53 2.24
CA SER A 84 5.09 -11.19 3.04
C SER A 84 4.53 -10.30 4.13
N LEU A 85 3.31 -10.62 4.55
CA LEU A 85 2.67 -10.06 5.72
C LEU A 85 2.16 -11.18 6.63
N GLU A 86 2.64 -11.20 7.86
CA GLU A 86 2.20 -12.09 8.93
C GLU A 86 1.33 -11.30 9.91
N PHE A 87 0.16 -11.84 10.25
CA PHE A 87 -0.73 -11.32 11.28
C PHE A 87 -0.50 -12.09 12.57
N ARG A 88 -0.21 -11.38 13.66
CA ARG A 88 -0.08 -11.98 15.00
C ARG A 88 -1.41 -11.94 15.74
N ASP A 89 -1.48 -12.62 16.87
CA ASP A 89 -2.68 -12.60 17.70
C ASP A 89 -3.06 -11.20 18.16
N ALA A 90 -4.37 -10.95 18.34
CA ALA A 90 -4.88 -9.71 18.88
C ALA A 90 -4.26 -9.41 20.26
N GLY A 91 -3.85 -8.16 20.49
CA GLY A 91 -3.20 -7.74 21.72
C GLY A 91 -1.72 -8.14 21.84
N ALA A 92 -1.11 -8.72 20.80
CA ALA A 92 0.34 -8.85 20.74
C ALA A 92 1.03 -7.47 20.73
N ASP A 93 2.26 -7.37 21.25
CA ASP A 93 3.04 -6.12 21.26
C ASP A 93 3.16 -5.51 19.85
N TYR A 94 3.20 -6.36 18.83
CA TYR A 94 3.16 -5.98 17.43
C TYR A 94 2.20 -6.90 16.67
N SER A 95 1.17 -6.31 16.05
CA SER A 95 0.09 -7.03 15.38
C SER A 95 0.50 -7.58 14.01
N LEU A 96 1.57 -7.05 13.42
CA LEU A 96 2.03 -7.43 12.08
C LEU A 96 3.54 -7.69 12.05
N ARG A 97 3.97 -8.62 11.21
CA ARG A 97 5.35 -8.72 10.72
C ARG A 97 5.38 -8.61 9.21
N ASN A 98 6.13 -7.63 8.71
CA ASN A 98 6.27 -7.30 7.30
C ASN A 98 7.66 -7.69 6.82
N MET A 99 7.73 -8.34 5.66
CA MET A 99 8.97 -8.52 4.90
C MET A 99 8.92 -7.67 3.63
N HIS A 100 9.90 -6.78 3.49
CA HIS A 100 10.08 -5.93 2.31
C HIS A 100 11.31 -6.41 1.54
N PRO A 101 11.23 -6.61 0.22
CA PRO A 101 12.38 -6.96 -0.59
C PRO A 101 13.39 -5.80 -0.64
N PRO A 102 14.63 -6.06 -1.09
CA PRO A 102 15.60 -5.01 -1.35
C PRO A 102 15.13 -4.00 -2.41
N MET A 103 15.54 -2.74 -2.26
CA MET A 103 15.28 -1.65 -3.21
C MET A 103 16.31 -1.67 -4.36
N VAL A 104 16.10 -2.57 -5.32
CA VAL A 104 16.99 -2.73 -6.48
C VAL A 104 16.75 -1.60 -7.48
N LYS A 105 17.83 -0.88 -7.85
CA LYS A 105 17.77 0.23 -8.82
C LYS A 105 17.27 -0.29 -10.18
N GLY A 106 16.19 0.32 -10.69
CA GLY A 106 15.62 -0.01 -12.00
C GLY A 106 14.50 -1.04 -11.95
N GLU A 107 14.26 -1.69 -10.82
CA GLU A 107 13.08 -2.52 -10.61
C GLU A 107 11.87 -1.68 -10.18
N PRO A 108 10.63 -2.12 -10.49
CA PRO A 108 9.43 -1.54 -9.91
C PRO A 108 9.46 -1.64 -8.38
N LEU A 109 8.92 -0.63 -7.70
CA LEU A 109 8.78 -0.66 -6.25
C LEU A 109 7.96 -1.88 -5.81
N SER A 110 8.31 -2.39 -4.62
CA SER A 110 7.52 -3.42 -3.97
C SER A 110 6.17 -2.86 -3.58
N ILE A 111 5.12 -3.69 -3.64
CA ILE A 111 3.81 -3.33 -3.11
C ILE A 111 3.86 -3.06 -1.61
N MET A 112 4.87 -3.59 -0.90
CA MET A 112 5.07 -3.36 0.53
C MET A 112 5.61 -1.97 0.83
N VAL A 113 6.05 -1.18 -0.15
CA VAL A 113 6.33 0.25 0.07
C VAL A 113 4.99 0.96 0.12
N PRO A 114 4.47 1.34 1.31
CA PRO A 114 3.16 1.95 1.37
C PRO A 114 3.20 3.30 0.66
N PRO A 115 2.08 3.72 0.05
CA PRO A 115 1.99 5.07 -0.47
C PRO A 115 2.19 6.09 0.65
N HIS A 116 2.59 7.30 0.31
CA HIS A 116 2.74 8.36 1.32
C HIS A 116 1.38 8.68 1.95
N HIS A 117 1.25 8.53 3.27
CA HIS A 117 -0.04 8.58 3.96
C HIS A 117 0.07 9.10 5.39
N TYR A 118 -1.07 9.16 6.10
CA TYR A 118 -1.13 9.30 7.55
C TYR A 118 -2.34 8.56 8.11
N HIS A 119 -2.31 8.30 9.42
CA HIS A 119 -3.42 7.71 10.15
C HIS A 119 -4.24 8.79 10.87
N ILE A 120 -5.56 8.78 10.71
CA ILE A 120 -6.43 9.80 11.35
C ILE A 120 -6.46 9.64 12.87
N LYS A 121 -6.55 8.38 13.33
CA LYS A 121 -6.79 8.02 14.73
C LYS A 121 -5.62 7.28 15.38
N GLN A 122 -4.88 6.49 14.62
CA GLN A 122 -3.85 5.60 15.13
C GLN A 122 -2.45 6.26 15.09
N SER A 123 -1.60 5.95 16.07
CA SER A 123 -0.14 6.07 15.92
C SER A 123 0.42 4.75 15.43
N GLU A 124 1.49 4.79 14.66
CA GLU A 124 2.14 3.59 14.11
C GLU A 124 3.51 3.38 14.76
N HIS A 125 3.75 2.18 15.26
CA HIS A 125 4.98 1.78 15.94
C HIS A 125 5.69 0.73 15.11
N PHE A 126 7.01 0.90 14.99
CA PHE A 126 7.88 0.04 14.22
C PHE A 126 8.95 -0.53 15.12
N ARG A 127 9.27 -1.81 14.91
CA ARG A 127 10.47 -2.46 15.48
C ARG A 127 11.18 -3.28 14.41
N ILE A 128 12.48 -3.07 14.28
CA ILE A 128 13.31 -3.84 13.36
C ILE A 128 13.53 -5.23 13.92
N VAL A 129 13.35 -6.22 13.05
CA VAL A 129 13.70 -7.63 13.31
C VAL A 129 15.01 -7.94 12.60
N SER A 130 15.15 -7.48 11.36
CA SER A 130 16.41 -7.55 10.61
C SER A 130 16.47 -6.51 9.48
N GLY A 131 17.66 -6.04 9.15
CA GLY A 131 17.89 -5.10 8.05
C GLY A 131 17.78 -3.63 8.46
N THR A 132 17.54 -2.74 7.49
CA THR A 132 17.50 -1.29 7.73
C THR A 132 16.31 -0.64 7.02
N VAL A 133 15.58 0.23 7.73
CA VAL A 133 14.47 1.01 7.17
C VAL A 133 14.76 2.51 7.22
N ASN A 134 14.40 3.22 6.16
CA ASN A 134 14.29 4.66 6.14
C ASN A 134 12.84 5.05 6.45
N ILE A 135 12.63 5.89 7.47
CA ILE A 135 11.34 6.48 7.80
C ILE A 135 11.36 7.94 7.40
N TYR A 136 10.45 8.33 6.51
CA TYR A 136 10.29 9.71 6.07
C TYR A 136 9.12 10.34 6.81
N ARG A 137 9.25 11.64 7.12
CA ARG A 137 8.23 12.40 7.84
C ARG A 137 7.92 13.70 7.09
N GLY A 138 6.65 14.04 7.02
CA GLY A 138 6.23 15.27 6.34
C GLY A 138 6.50 15.18 4.84
N LEU A 139 6.76 16.32 4.21
CA LEU A 139 7.12 16.39 2.78
C LEU A 139 8.64 16.38 2.53
N ASP A 140 9.45 16.18 3.58
CA ASP A 140 10.91 16.15 3.45
C ASP A 140 11.36 14.92 2.63
N PRO A 141 12.18 15.11 1.58
CA PRO A 141 12.73 13.99 0.82
C PRO A 141 13.78 13.17 1.60
N GLN A 142 14.30 13.66 2.72
CA GLN A 142 15.29 12.97 3.54
C GLN A 142 14.65 12.10 4.65
N PRO A 143 15.26 10.97 5.03
CA PRO A 143 14.79 10.18 6.15
C PRO A 143 14.81 11.01 7.45
N TRP A 144 13.69 11.00 8.16
CA TRP A 144 13.60 11.54 9.52
C TRP A 144 14.26 10.60 10.53
N LYS A 145 14.11 9.29 10.34
CA LYS A 145 14.76 8.24 11.14
C LYS A 145 15.29 7.13 10.24
N ILE A 146 16.37 6.51 10.69
CA ILE A 146 16.92 5.28 10.12
C ILE A 146 16.96 4.28 11.27
N LEU A 147 16.23 3.17 11.14
CA LEU A 147 16.26 2.09 12.12
C LEU A 147 17.02 0.89 11.54
N SER A 148 17.78 0.19 12.37
CA SER A 148 18.53 -1.00 11.95
C SER A 148 18.75 -1.95 13.13
N ASP A 149 18.91 -3.23 12.83
CA ASP A 149 19.45 -4.28 13.70
C ASP A 149 20.99 -4.21 13.90
N ARG A 150 21.63 -3.14 13.44
CA ARG A 150 23.09 -2.94 13.52
C ARG A 150 23.46 -2.10 14.72
N ASP A 151 24.63 -2.37 15.30
CA ASP A 151 25.17 -1.63 16.43
C ASP A 151 25.16 -0.11 16.20
N GLY A 152 24.64 0.63 17.17
CA GLY A 152 24.59 2.09 17.16
C GLY A 152 23.37 2.72 16.48
N PHE A 153 22.43 1.91 15.97
CA PHE A 153 21.14 2.40 15.44
C PHE A 153 20.01 2.19 16.46
N GLU A 154 18.95 3.01 16.35
CA GLU A 154 17.69 2.73 17.04
C GLU A 154 17.01 1.54 16.36
N GLU A 155 16.43 0.63 17.14
CA GLU A 155 15.67 -0.51 16.61
C GLU A 155 14.16 -0.24 16.52
N ALA A 156 13.67 0.83 17.14
CA ALA A 156 12.24 1.12 17.21
C ALA A 156 11.92 2.61 17.07
N ALA A 157 10.76 2.92 16.48
CA ALA A 157 10.23 4.27 16.42
C ALA A 157 8.70 4.27 16.46
N MET A 158 8.13 5.41 16.85
CA MET A 158 6.70 5.67 16.79
C MET A 158 6.43 6.92 15.96
N ILE A 159 5.44 6.83 15.09
CA ILE A 159 4.91 7.93 14.29
C ILE A 159 3.56 8.35 14.88
N PRO A 160 3.43 9.60 15.36
CA PRO A 160 2.15 10.07 15.89
C PRO A 160 1.06 10.13 14.82
N LYS A 161 -0.19 10.04 15.25
CA LYS A 161 -1.37 10.28 14.39
C LYS A 161 -1.27 11.62 13.65
N LYS A 162 -1.86 11.66 12.45
CA LYS A 162 -1.92 12.86 11.58
C LYS A 162 -0.56 13.41 11.15
N ILE A 163 0.49 12.60 11.22
CA ILE A 163 1.79 12.91 10.66
C ILE A 163 1.93 12.18 9.33
N TYR A 164 2.24 12.93 8.27
CA TYR A 164 2.56 12.33 6.97
C TYR A 164 3.84 11.51 7.10
N HIS A 165 3.83 10.30 6.56
CA HIS A 165 4.98 9.43 6.56
C HIS A 165 4.94 8.39 5.44
N ARG A 166 6.11 7.83 5.17
CA ARG A 166 6.32 6.62 4.36
C ARG A 166 7.56 5.90 4.88
N ILE A 167 7.65 4.61 4.61
CA ILE A 167 8.80 3.78 4.95
C ILE A 167 9.36 3.10 3.71
N GLU A 168 10.67 2.90 3.66
CA GLU A 168 11.34 2.18 2.58
C GLU A 168 12.47 1.34 3.14
N ASN A 169 12.69 0.14 2.56
CA ASN A 169 13.90 -0.61 2.82
C ASN A 169 15.11 0.24 2.36
N ALA A 170 16.08 0.44 3.26
CA ALA A 170 17.26 1.26 2.97
C ALA A 170 18.33 0.49 2.17
N SER A 171 18.20 -0.84 2.06
CA SER A 171 19.14 -1.71 1.38
C SER A 171 18.71 -2.03 -0.05
N SER A 172 19.69 -2.10 -0.96
CA SER A 172 19.50 -2.59 -2.33
C SER A 172 19.83 -4.07 -2.50
N THR A 173 20.34 -4.74 -1.45
CA THR A 173 20.75 -6.15 -1.51
C THR A 173 20.06 -7.03 -0.48
N GLU A 174 19.72 -6.48 0.69
CA GLU A 174 19.18 -7.24 1.82
C GLU A 174 17.67 -6.97 2.01
N PRO A 175 16.87 -7.99 2.37
CA PRO A 175 15.50 -7.78 2.76
C PRO A 175 15.43 -7.05 4.11
N LEU A 176 14.31 -6.37 4.33
CA LEU A 176 13.96 -5.75 5.60
C LEU A 176 12.83 -6.57 6.21
N VAL A 177 12.98 -6.93 7.49
CA VAL A 177 11.91 -7.52 8.30
C VAL A 177 11.64 -6.60 9.47
N LEU A 178 10.39 -6.15 9.59
CA LEU A 178 9.96 -5.31 10.70
C LEU A 178 8.62 -5.75 11.27
N ASP A 179 8.46 -5.49 12.55
CA ASP A 179 7.21 -5.63 13.26
C ASP A 179 6.50 -4.27 13.29
N VAL A 180 5.18 -4.27 13.10
CA VAL A 180 4.33 -3.07 13.09
C VAL A 180 3.18 -3.22 14.08
N HIS A 181 2.86 -2.15 14.79
CA HIS A 181 1.69 -2.03 15.66
C HIS A 181 0.98 -0.69 15.42
N LEU A 182 -0.34 -0.73 15.26
CA LEU A 182 -1.18 0.46 15.21
C LEU A 182 -1.92 0.62 16.54
N ALA A 183 -1.86 1.82 17.12
CA ALA A 183 -2.46 2.11 18.44
C ALA A 183 -3.45 3.28 18.36
N PRO A 184 -4.73 3.12 18.80
CA PRO A 184 -5.30 1.89 19.35
C PRO A 184 -5.44 0.79 18.29
N GLU A 185 -5.35 -0.47 18.72
CA GLU A 185 -5.50 -1.63 17.83
C GLU A 185 -6.96 -1.77 17.37
N GLU A 186 -7.15 -1.94 16.06
CA GLU A 186 -8.41 -2.32 15.44
C GLU A 186 -8.23 -3.63 14.67
N TYR A 187 -7.86 -4.71 15.38
CA TYR A 187 -7.35 -5.97 14.83
C TYR A 187 -8.08 -6.49 13.56
N GLU A 188 -9.40 -6.70 13.64
CA GLU A 188 -10.17 -7.24 12.51
C GLU A 188 -10.32 -6.21 11.35
N VAL A 189 -10.29 -4.91 11.65
CA VAL A 189 -10.28 -3.85 10.63
C VAL A 189 -8.94 -3.81 9.91
N GLU A 190 -7.84 -3.86 10.66
CA GLU A 190 -6.48 -3.88 10.14
C GLU A 190 -6.22 -5.11 9.28
N GLN A 191 -6.58 -6.30 9.75
CA GLN A 191 -6.46 -7.53 8.97
C GLN A 191 -7.22 -7.43 7.64
N ARG A 192 -8.48 -7.02 7.69
CA ARG A 192 -9.30 -6.86 6.49
C ARG A 192 -8.68 -5.86 5.54
N PHE A 193 -8.20 -4.72 6.04
CA PHE A 193 -7.54 -3.70 5.23
C PHE A 193 -6.29 -4.24 4.55
N PHE A 194 -5.30 -4.73 5.31
CA PHE A 194 -4.01 -5.11 4.76
C PHE A 194 -4.11 -6.28 3.79
N ARG A 195 -4.94 -7.28 4.10
CA ARG A 195 -5.17 -8.42 3.20
C ARG A 195 -5.77 -7.98 1.87
N ASN A 196 -6.77 -7.10 1.91
CA ASN A 196 -7.41 -6.59 0.70
C ASN A 196 -6.51 -5.64 -0.09
N PHE A 197 -5.81 -4.75 0.59
CA PHE A 197 -4.97 -3.73 -0.02
C PHE A 197 -3.77 -4.37 -0.74
N PHE A 198 -2.98 -5.19 -0.04
CA PHE A 198 -1.82 -5.85 -0.65
C PHE A 198 -2.22 -6.99 -1.59
N GLY A 199 -3.29 -7.74 -1.29
CA GLY A 199 -3.82 -8.74 -2.22
C GLY A 199 -4.21 -8.14 -3.57
N TYR A 200 -4.93 -7.01 -3.56
CA TYR A 200 -5.29 -6.30 -4.77
C TYR A 200 -4.08 -5.74 -5.53
N LEU A 201 -3.11 -5.15 -4.84
CA LEU A 201 -1.90 -4.64 -5.47
C LEU A 201 -1.07 -5.76 -6.11
N ASP A 202 -0.94 -6.90 -5.43
CA ASP A 202 -0.22 -8.06 -5.95
C ASP A 202 -0.90 -8.65 -7.20
N ASP A 203 -2.23 -8.76 -7.19
CA ASP A 203 -3.00 -9.28 -8.32
C ASP A 203 -2.97 -8.31 -9.51
N CYS A 204 -3.01 -6.98 -9.26
CA CYS A 204 -2.75 -5.96 -10.28
C CYS A 204 -1.36 -6.12 -10.88
N LYS A 205 -0.32 -6.27 -10.05
CA LYS A 205 1.07 -6.43 -10.49
C LYS A 205 1.26 -7.72 -11.30
N SER A 206 0.71 -8.83 -10.82
CA SER A 206 0.78 -10.15 -11.49
C SER A 206 0.01 -10.19 -12.80
N GLY A 207 -1.14 -9.50 -12.86
CA GLY A 207 -1.95 -9.36 -14.06
C GLY A 207 -1.48 -8.30 -15.05
N ASN A 208 -0.41 -7.56 -14.74
CA ASN A 208 0.04 -6.39 -15.51
C ASN A 208 -1.09 -5.36 -15.75
N VAL A 209 -1.92 -5.13 -14.72
CA VAL A 209 -3.03 -4.18 -14.72
C VAL A 209 -2.71 -3.05 -13.74
N ALA A 210 -2.87 -1.81 -14.18
CA ALA A 210 -2.72 -0.66 -13.29
C ALA A 210 -3.77 -0.69 -12.16
N PRO A 211 -3.38 -0.50 -10.89
CA PRO A 211 -4.34 -0.45 -9.80
C PRO A 211 -5.23 0.79 -9.94
N SER A 212 -6.53 0.61 -9.71
CA SER A 212 -7.46 1.74 -9.76
C SER A 212 -7.34 2.60 -8.51
N LEU A 213 -7.09 3.89 -8.71
CA LEU A 213 -7.09 4.88 -7.63
C LEU A 213 -8.37 4.81 -6.78
N PHE A 214 -9.54 4.64 -7.40
CA PHE A 214 -10.81 4.54 -6.68
C PHE A 214 -10.89 3.30 -5.78
N GLN A 215 -10.40 2.13 -6.23
CA GLN A 215 -10.36 0.93 -5.39
C GLN A 215 -9.39 1.10 -4.22
N LEU A 216 -8.21 1.67 -4.49
CA LEU A 216 -7.22 1.96 -3.43
C LEU A 216 -7.82 2.90 -2.38
N LEU A 217 -8.55 3.94 -2.81
CA LEU A 217 -9.16 4.88 -1.87
C LEU A 217 -10.36 4.28 -1.13
N VAL A 218 -11.09 3.32 -1.72
CA VAL A 218 -12.11 2.54 -1.00
C VAL A 218 -11.49 1.72 0.14
N PHE A 219 -10.33 1.10 -0.08
CA PHE A 219 -9.60 0.38 0.97
C PHE A 219 -9.06 1.33 2.05
N LEU A 220 -8.35 2.39 1.64
CA LEU A 220 -7.79 3.38 2.57
C LEU A 220 -8.87 4.08 3.41
N HIS A 221 -10.05 4.29 2.84
CA HIS A 221 -11.20 4.83 3.57
C HIS A 221 -11.74 3.86 4.62
N SER A 222 -11.63 2.54 4.40
CA SER A 222 -12.05 1.55 5.39
C SER A 222 -11.12 1.46 6.60
N ALA A 223 -9.90 1.98 6.50
CA ALA A 223 -8.88 1.98 7.55
C ALA A 223 -8.53 3.38 8.10
N ASP A 224 -9.29 4.42 7.72
CA ASP A 224 -9.02 5.80 8.16
C ASP A 224 -7.57 6.28 7.85
N THR A 225 -7.05 5.90 6.67
CA THR A 225 -5.65 6.13 6.23
C THR A 225 -5.56 7.00 4.96
N PRO A 226 -5.72 8.33 5.02
CA PRO A 226 -5.65 9.18 3.83
C PRO A 226 -4.24 9.25 3.23
N LEU A 227 -4.19 9.36 1.90
CA LEU A 227 -2.96 9.70 1.19
C LEU A 227 -2.50 11.12 1.55
N ALA A 228 -1.20 11.29 1.72
CA ALA A 228 -0.57 12.58 1.96
C ALA A 228 -0.56 13.41 0.66
N LEU A 229 -1.42 14.41 0.56
CA LEU A 229 -1.40 15.33 -0.57
C LEU A 229 -0.18 16.27 -0.49
N PRO A 230 0.52 16.47 -1.61
CA PRO A 230 1.92 16.97 -1.68
C PRO A 230 2.05 18.50 -1.65
N PHE A 231 1.06 19.22 -1.13
CA PHE A 231 1.06 20.69 -1.18
C PHE A 231 1.17 21.35 0.18
N SER A 232 0.86 20.62 1.26
CA SER A 232 0.99 21.12 2.63
C SER A 232 0.93 19.98 3.64
N GLU A 233 1.82 20.02 4.62
CA GLU A 233 1.79 19.16 5.83
C GLU A 233 1.09 19.82 7.03
N SER A 234 0.66 21.09 6.88
CA SER A 234 -0.11 21.78 7.92
C SER A 234 -1.58 21.32 7.92
N TRP A 235 -2.34 21.75 8.92
CA TRP A 235 -3.75 21.35 9.11
C TRP A 235 -4.62 21.45 7.84
N PRO A 236 -4.52 22.50 6.99
CA PRO A 236 -5.26 22.54 5.72
C PRO A 236 -4.93 21.39 4.77
N GLY A 237 -3.67 20.96 4.69
CA GLY A 237 -3.25 19.84 3.85
C GLY A 237 -3.79 18.52 4.37
N VAL A 238 -3.68 18.28 5.68
CA VAL A 238 -4.26 17.10 6.34
C VAL A 238 -5.78 17.06 6.11
N PHE A 239 -6.48 18.19 6.26
CA PHE A 239 -7.91 18.27 6.02
C PHE A 239 -8.29 17.95 4.57
N ALA A 240 -7.59 18.55 3.60
CA ALA A 240 -7.83 18.31 2.19
C ALA A 240 -7.57 16.85 1.77
N SER A 241 -6.50 16.24 2.29
CA SER A 241 -6.20 14.81 2.10
C SER A 241 -7.37 13.92 2.57
N ARG A 242 -7.98 14.28 3.70
CA ARG A 242 -9.19 13.59 4.20
C ARG A 242 -10.40 13.78 3.31
N ILE A 243 -10.67 14.99 2.83
CA ILE A 243 -11.80 15.26 1.93
C ILE A 243 -11.60 14.51 0.60
N PHE A 244 -10.37 14.51 0.08
CA PHE A 244 -10.02 13.75 -1.12
C PHE A 244 -10.28 12.25 -0.94
N LEU A 245 -9.86 11.67 0.18
CA LEU A 245 -10.14 10.28 0.52
C LEU A 245 -11.64 9.98 0.50
N ILE A 246 -12.43 10.77 1.23
CA ILE A 246 -13.88 10.57 1.35
C ILE A 246 -14.57 10.67 -0.02
N GLY A 247 -14.29 11.72 -0.79
CA GLY A 247 -14.93 11.95 -2.09
C GLY A 247 -14.62 10.84 -3.09
N MET A 248 -13.36 10.43 -3.19
CA MET A 248 -12.93 9.38 -4.12
C MET A 248 -13.41 7.99 -3.69
N ALA A 249 -13.38 7.68 -2.39
CA ALA A 249 -13.92 6.42 -1.88
C ALA A 249 -15.44 6.33 -2.09
N PHE A 250 -16.16 7.43 -1.88
CA PHE A 250 -17.60 7.51 -2.17
C PHE A 250 -17.87 7.20 -3.65
N TRP A 251 -17.14 7.85 -4.56
CA TRP A 251 -17.27 7.59 -5.99
C TRP A 251 -16.93 6.14 -6.35
N GLY A 252 -15.84 5.62 -5.79
CA GLY A 252 -15.41 4.24 -6.02
C GLY A 252 -16.47 3.23 -5.59
N ARG A 253 -17.01 3.38 -4.39
CA ARG A 253 -17.98 2.43 -3.81
C ARG A 253 -19.35 2.52 -4.48
N TRP A 254 -19.93 3.71 -4.56
CA TRP A 254 -21.34 3.87 -4.91
C TRP A 254 -21.58 4.10 -6.41
N ILE A 255 -20.61 4.67 -7.12
CA ILE A 255 -20.73 4.94 -8.55
C ILE A 255 -20.10 3.81 -9.37
N LEU A 256 -18.90 3.37 -9.00
CA LEU A 256 -18.12 2.38 -9.76
C LEU A 256 -18.23 0.93 -9.23
N GLY A 257 -18.83 0.72 -8.06
CA GLY A 257 -19.06 -0.62 -7.49
C GLY A 257 -17.81 -1.32 -6.99
N TYR A 258 -16.80 -0.55 -6.57
CA TYR A 258 -15.66 -1.10 -5.85
C TYR A 258 -16.05 -1.51 -4.44
N LYS A 259 -15.42 -2.57 -3.92
CA LYS A 259 -15.77 -3.15 -2.62
C LYS A 259 -14.68 -2.85 -1.59
N GLN A 260 -15.09 -2.72 -0.34
CA GLN A 260 -14.15 -2.60 0.79
C GLN A 260 -13.46 -3.92 1.10
N THR A 261 -14.11 -5.03 0.78
CA THR A 261 -13.57 -6.36 1.01
C THR A 261 -13.96 -7.33 -0.10
N TYR A 262 -13.08 -8.28 -0.36
CA TYR A 262 -13.21 -9.36 -1.31
C TYR A 262 -12.97 -10.69 -0.57
N PRO A 263 -13.84 -11.70 -0.74
CA PRO A 263 -13.72 -12.98 -0.05
C PRO A 263 -12.41 -13.71 -0.36
N GLU A 264 -11.83 -13.45 -1.54
CA GLU A 264 -10.55 -14.02 -1.94
C GLU A 264 -9.40 -13.57 -1.03
N TYR A 265 -9.52 -12.38 -0.43
CA TYR A 265 -8.48 -11.80 0.41
C TYR A 265 -8.79 -11.89 1.90
N TYR A 266 -10.06 -11.82 2.29
CA TYR A 266 -10.47 -11.84 3.68
C TYR A 266 -11.83 -12.50 3.84
N LEU A 267 -11.88 -13.52 4.69
CA LEU A 267 -13.13 -14.14 5.13
C LEU A 267 -13.51 -13.53 6.47
N GLU A 268 -14.65 -12.85 6.49
CA GLU A 268 -15.25 -12.39 7.73
C GLU A 268 -15.58 -13.62 8.58
N LYS A 269 -15.04 -13.66 9.81
CA LYS A 269 -15.47 -14.68 10.78
C LYS A 269 -16.95 -14.47 11.00
N LYS A 270 -17.76 -15.47 10.64
CA LYS A 270 -19.14 -15.51 11.11
C LYS A 270 -19.06 -15.80 12.60
N ASP A 271 -19.65 -14.92 13.41
CA ASP A 271 -19.83 -15.18 14.84
C ASP A 271 -20.48 -16.57 14.99
N LEU A 272 -19.79 -17.46 15.69
CA LEU A 272 -20.30 -18.78 16.10
C LEU A 272 -21.08 -18.62 17.41
#